data_AF-A0A4Q9DNK1-F1
#
_entry.id   AF-A0A4Q9DNK1-F1
#
_cell.length_a   1.000
_cell.length_b   1.000
_cell.length_c   1.000
_cell.angle_alpha   90.00
_cell.angle_beta   90.00
_cell.angle_gamma   90.00
#
_symmetry.space_group_name_H-M   'P 1'
#
loop_
_entity.id
_entity.type
_entity.pdbx_description
1 polymer ?
#
loop_
_entity_poly.entity_id
_entity_poly.type
_entity_poly.pdbx_seq_one_letter_code
_entity_poly.pdbx_strand_id
1 'polypeptide(L)'
;MLEPIYRKEVCPMFIRGLWRKKIAALLLSATILVLSGCQAIGGLDVGKALAGTYSIKSYEGKSVIVLDLVPGSKIPESSMEQKLLKLLQHIEIHQDTVKMENQTTASAAGRIIIAERTIPFQLHIMPERLTISIEGIKKPIVIDLASAEEEGALPELVKELQAKLQASPFLDNLRSYLFKQLPNPGKISVESAVEKINGERVSLHKLHGELTAKEVIPLLKTFVTNVLKDDKELRDLIGQMYDVFYPVLAPKLEEWKQSMQTSGTDEDSSLTERLSDAPLVGAMADKLPSVANILDILKDRERTIEVVHAQAKQLASFALMASYSVNESQLQQLPLMNDQTYLAADMYFDDALKLRKSSTTLAVSSLEAVTDGVLSSAKMTATGEIWNLNNFINAEPVNTAQGALQIGKNTDFNPIELLQNMDPSSQLFLLLTKDLELGLNPISNSNSKSKPFSVILEDSFKPGLGKPFLKEGVTMVPLSFISSRLGANVSLDDKMNLATITEPATSKTIVLTADSRTAVVDGEELKMDQAAFVDSASFYVPLTFIVNQFGGNVEWDEATHSVWVTMQ
;
A
#
# COMPACT_ATOMS: atom_id res chain seq x y z
N MET A 1 15.35 -34.05 -6.03
CA MET A 1 13.99 -33.86 -5.44
C MET A 1 14.19 -33.20 -4.08
N LEU A 2 13.52 -32.06 -3.86
CA LEU A 2 13.51 -31.22 -2.65
C LEU A 2 14.59 -30.11 -2.58
N GLU A 3 14.35 -29.10 -3.41
CA GLU A 3 14.75 -27.68 -3.25
C GLU A 3 13.84 -26.96 -2.20
N PRO A 4 14.14 -25.71 -1.80
CA PRO A 4 14.01 -25.23 -0.42
C PRO A 4 12.65 -24.60 -0.06
N ILE A 5 12.17 -24.91 1.15
CA ILE A 5 10.90 -24.41 1.74
C ILE A 5 11.00 -22.98 2.31
N TYR A 6 12.16 -22.31 2.25
CA TYR A 6 12.33 -20.98 2.86
C TYR A 6 12.14 -19.77 1.94
N ARG A 7 11.53 -19.92 0.75
CA ARG A 7 11.40 -18.80 -0.21
C ARG A 7 9.99 -18.53 -0.74
N LYS A 8 8.94 -19.13 -0.20
CA LYS A 8 7.57 -18.87 -0.63
C LYS A 8 6.63 -18.79 0.55
N GLU A 9 5.82 -17.72 0.54
CA GLU A 9 4.60 -17.55 1.35
C GLU A 9 4.94 -17.28 2.81
N VAL A 10 5.02 -16.03 3.29
CA VAL A 10 3.85 -15.32 3.82
C VAL A 10 3.95 -13.78 3.69
N CYS A 11 5.11 -13.19 3.37
CA CYS A 11 5.28 -11.72 3.47
C CYS A 11 5.53 -10.89 2.17
N PRO A 12 6.01 -11.43 1.03
CA PRO A 12 6.32 -10.57 -0.12
C PRO A 12 5.12 -10.26 -1.03
N MET A 13 3.98 -10.96 -0.89
CA MET A 13 2.81 -10.74 -1.73
C MET A 13 1.95 -9.54 -1.28
N PHE A 14 1.94 -9.25 0.03
CA PHE A 14 1.14 -8.15 0.59
C PHE A 14 1.79 -6.76 0.37
N ILE A 15 3.13 -6.70 0.31
CA ILE A 15 3.87 -5.43 0.26
C ILE A 15 4.18 -5.01 -1.19
N ARG A 16 4.55 -5.93 -2.08
CA ARG A 16 4.91 -5.59 -3.48
C ARG A 16 3.71 -5.31 -4.40
N GLY A 17 2.54 -5.90 -4.12
CA GLY A 17 1.32 -5.66 -4.91
C GLY A 17 0.61 -4.34 -4.58
N LEU A 18 0.72 -3.88 -3.33
CA LEU A 18 0.09 -2.64 -2.85
C LEU A 18 0.83 -1.39 -3.33
N TRP A 19 2.16 -1.48 -3.51
CA TRP A 19 3.03 -0.34 -3.80
C TRP A 19 3.04 0.10 -5.28
N ARG A 20 2.64 -0.77 -6.21
CA ARG A 20 2.54 -0.41 -7.64
C ARG A 20 1.21 0.25 -8.02
N LYS A 21 0.24 0.30 -7.11
CA LYS A 21 -1.00 1.01 -7.31
C LYS A 21 -1.01 2.23 -6.40
N LYS A 22 -1.18 3.42 -6.99
CA LYS A 22 -1.34 4.74 -6.36
C LYS A 22 -2.59 4.84 -5.42
N ILE A 23 -2.85 3.83 -4.59
CA ILE A 23 -4.15 3.55 -3.96
C ILE A 23 -4.18 3.90 -2.47
N ALA A 24 -3.05 3.95 -1.75
CA ALA A 24 -3.09 4.27 -0.32
C ALA A 24 -3.43 5.75 -0.02
N ALA A 25 -3.09 6.68 -0.91
CA ALA A 25 -3.51 8.09 -0.80
C ALA A 25 -4.91 8.37 -1.41
N LEU A 26 -5.50 7.38 -2.07
CA LEU A 26 -6.83 7.45 -2.70
C LEU A 26 -7.93 6.81 -1.82
N LEU A 27 -7.54 5.99 -0.84
CA LEU A 27 -8.46 5.33 0.09
C LEU A 27 -9.06 6.25 1.17
N LEU A 28 -8.55 7.48 1.33
CA LEU A 28 -9.19 8.53 2.14
C LEU A 28 -10.03 9.52 1.30
N SER A 29 -9.93 9.47 -0.03
CA SER A 29 -10.65 10.39 -0.95
C SER A 29 -11.76 9.70 -1.77
N ALA A 30 -11.88 8.37 -1.73
CA ALA A 30 -12.81 7.62 -2.57
C ALA A 30 -13.71 6.63 -1.80
N THR A 31 -14.22 7.01 -0.64
CA THR A 31 -15.45 6.40 -0.12
C THR A 31 -16.62 7.29 -0.48
N ILE A 32 -16.93 7.36 -1.79
CA ILE A 32 -18.09 8.09 -2.29
C ILE A 32 -19.32 7.33 -1.84
N LEU A 33 -20.10 7.89 -0.90
CA LEU A 33 -21.48 7.47 -0.74
C LEU A 33 -22.25 7.84 -2.00
N VAL A 34 -22.93 6.84 -2.54
CA VAL A 34 -23.86 6.96 -3.65
C VAL A 34 -25.06 7.73 -3.16
N LEU A 35 -25.18 9.02 -3.48
CA LEU A 35 -26.35 9.85 -3.14
C LEU A 35 -26.75 10.65 -4.39
N SER A 36 -28.05 10.69 -4.69
CA SER A 36 -28.57 11.48 -5.81
C SER A 36 -28.50 12.97 -5.51
N GLY A 37 -28.09 13.74 -6.51
CA GLY A 37 -27.96 15.18 -6.41
C GLY A 37 -29.22 15.99 -6.74
N CYS A 38 -30.29 15.36 -7.22
CA CYS A 38 -31.40 16.09 -7.86
C CYS A 38 -32.62 16.39 -6.99
N GLN A 39 -32.75 15.82 -5.79
CA GLN A 39 -33.88 16.12 -4.92
C GLN A 39 -33.38 16.82 -3.65
N ALA A 40 -33.91 18.00 -3.36
CA ALA A 40 -33.67 18.63 -2.08
C ALA A 40 -34.30 17.75 -0.99
N ILE A 41 -33.47 17.11 -0.16
CA ILE A 41 -33.92 16.29 0.96
C ILE A 41 -33.82 17.17 2.19
N GLY A 42 -34.94 17.41 2.87
CA GLY A 42 -34.96 18.26 4.07
C GLY A 42 -34.44 19.70 3.84
N GLY A 43 -34.55 20.23 2.62
CA GLY A 43 -34.06 21.57 2.26
C GLY A 43 -32.57 21.65 1.85
N LEU A 44 -31.83 20.53 1.92
CA LEU A 44 -30.44 20.46 1.45
C LEU A 44 -30.38 19.99 -0.01
N ASP A 45 -29.72 20.77 -0.86
CA ASP A 45 -29.34 20.35 -2.22
C ASP A 45 -28.12 19.43 -2.12
N VAL A 46 -28.37 18.12 -1.98
CA VAL A 46 -27.33 17.10 -1.75
C VAL A 46 -26.29 17.09 -2.86
N GLY A 47 -26.68 17.29 -4.11
CA GLY A 47 -25.77 17.31 -5.26
C GLY A 47 -24.78 18.46 -5.17
N LYS A 48 -25.28 19.67 -4.89
CA LYS A 48 -24.42 20.84 -4.68
C LYS A 48 -23.55 20.73 -3.43
N ALA A 49 -24.06 20.16 -2.34
CA ALA A 49 -23.30 19.96 -1.12
C ALA A 49 -22.11 18.98 -1.34
N LEU A 50 -22.35 17.85 -2.01
CA LEU A 50 -21.31 16.90 -2.36
C LEU A 50 -20.30 17.49 -3.35
N ALA A 51 -20.76 18.17 -4.40
CA ALA A 51 -19.89 18.87 -5.33
C ALA A 51 -19.05 19.96 -4.62
N GLY A 52 -19.66 20.68 -3.68
CA GLY A 52 -19.02 21.69 -2.84
C GLY A 52 -17.86 21.16 -2.01
N THR A 53 -17.89 19.88 -1.61
CA THR A 53 -16.78 19.23 -0.88
C THR A 53 -15.50 19.20 -1.71
N TYR A 54 -15.60 18.91 -3.01
CA TYR A 54 -14.44 18.86 -3.92
C TYR A 54 -13.90 20.24 -4.30
N SER A 55 -14.67 21.31 -4.04
CA SER A 55 -14.22 22.69 -4.27
C SER A 55 -13.26 23.22 -3.19
N ILE A 56 -13.07 22.48 -2.09
CA ILE A 56 -12.16 22.84 -1.00
C ILE A 56 -10.72 22.61 -1.47
N LYS A 57 -9.95 23.69 -1.59
CA LYS A 57 -8.57 23.69 -2.07
C LYS A 57 -7.55 23.63 -0.93
N SER A 58 -7.89 24.21 0.21
CA SER A 58 -7.05 24.20 1.42
C SER A 58 -7.94 24.13 2.66
N TYR A 59 -7.45 23.52 3.73
CA TYR A 59 -8.13 23.48 5.03
C TYR A 59 -7.17 23.07 6.16
N GLU A 60 -7.56 23.42 7.37
CA GLU A 60 -7.03 22.82 8.60
C GLU A 60 -8.05 21.83 9.16
N GLY A 61 -7.59 20.77 9.80
CA GLY A 61 -8.47 19.71 10.24
C GLY A 61 -7.87 18.83 11.32
N LYS A 62 -8.71 17.92 11.81
CA LYS A 62 -8.29 16.77 12.60
C LYS A 62 -9.15 15.57 12.23
N SER A 63 -8.63 14.37 12.40
CA SER A 63 -9.36 13.15 12.11
C SER A 63 -8.97 12.00 13.03
N VAL A 64 -9.85 11.02 13.13
CA VAL A 64 -9.60 9.75 13.80
C VAL A 64 -10.09 8.64 12.88
N ILE A 65 -9.20 7.70 12.58
CA ILE A 65 -9.51 6.50 11.80
C ILE A 65 -9.36 5.31 12.75
N VAL A 66 -10.42 4.52 12.88
CA VAL A 66 -10.46 3.32 13.72
C VAL A 66 -10.67 2.12 12.81
N LEU A 67 -9.84 1.10 12.95
CA LEU A 67 -9.98 -0.19 12.30
C LEU A 67 -10.17 -1.27 13.37
N ASP A 68 -11.35 -1.89 13.35
CA ASP A 68 -11.69 -3.04 14.16
C ASP A 68 -11.65 -4.31 13.30
N LEU A 69 -10.91 -5.32 13.73
CA LEU A 69 -10.83 -6.63 13.10
C LEU A 69 -11.35 -7.71 14.06
N VAL A 70 -12.22 -8.57 13.57
CA VAL A 70 -12.72 -9.71 14.35
C VAL A 70 -12.13 -11.01 13.78
N PRO A 71 -11.33 -11.76 14.55
CA PRO A 71 -10.79 -13.05 14.11
C PRO A 71 -11.89 -14.03 13.71
N GLY A 72 -11.60 -14.85 12.70
CA GLY A 72 -12.50 -15.91 12.23
C GLY A 72 -12.36 -17.23 12.99
N SER A 73 -13.28 -18.14 12.70
CA SER A 73 -13.42 -19.43 13.40
C SER A 73 -12.33 -20.47 13.08
N LYS A 74 -11.55 -20.30 12.00
CA LYS A 74 -10.57 -21.31 11.54
C LYS A 74 -9.16 -21.16 12.12
N ILE A 75 -8.91 -20.13 12.91
CA ILE A 75 -7.57 -19.88 13.45
C ILE A 75 -7.43 -20.58 14.81
N PRO A 76 -6.48 -21.51 14.98
CA PRO A 76 -6.22 -22.14 16.27
C PRO A 76 -5.81 -21.10 17.32
N GLU A 77 -6.35 -21.18 18.54
CA GLU A 77 -6.09 -20.17 19.59
C GLU A 77 -4.61 -19.95 19.92
N SER A 78 -3.79 -20.99 19.75
CA SER A 78 -2.35 -20.97 20.02
C SER A 78 -1.48 -20.58 18.82
N SER A 79 -2.07 -20.29 17.65
CA SER A 79 -1.30 -19.99 16.44
C SER A 79 -0.69 -18.58 16.49
N MET A 80 0.39 -18.38 15.73
CA MET A 80 1.03 -17.07 15.60
C MET A 80 0.07 -16.07 14.94
N GLU A 81 -0.73 -16.52 13.97
CA GLU A 81 -1.76 -15.72 13.31
C GLU A 81 -2.80 -15.21 14.30
N GLN A 82 -3.24 -16.02 15.26
CA GLN A 82 -4.19 -15.58 16.28
C GLN A 82 -3.59 -14.53 17.21
N LYS A 83 -2.32 -14.70 17.60
CA LYS A 83 -1.60 -13.69 18.40
C LYS A 83 -1.47 -12.37 17.65
N LEU A 84 -1.04 -12.42 16.39
CA LEU A 84 -0.92 -11.22 15.55
C LEU A 84 -2.27 -10.54 15.35
N LEU A 85 -3.32 -11.29 15.04
CA LEU A 85 -4.66 -10.71 14.90
C LEU A 85 -5.13 -10.07 16.19
N LYS A 86 -4.90 -10.67 17.36
CA LYS A 86 -5.23 -10.05 18.66
C LYS A 86 -4.59 -8.67 18.83
N LEU A 87 -3.36 -8.49 18.36
CA LEU A 87 -2.66 -7.20 18.42
C LEU A 87 -3.22 -6.17 17.40
N LEU A 88 -3.79 -6.66 16.30
CA LEU A 88 -4.37 -5.85 15.23
C LEU A 88 -5.90 -5.70 15.32
N GLN A 89 -6.54 -6.22 16.40
CA GLN A 89 -8.00 -6.20 16.57
C GLN A 89 -8.56 -4.78 16.63
N HIS A 90 -7.77 -3.85 17.13
CA HIS A 90 -8.17 -2.45 17.27
C HIS A 90 -6.97 -1.56 16.98
N ILE A 91 -7.06 -0.77 15.91
CA ILE A 91 -6.04 0.18 15.50
C ILE A 91 -6.70 1.54 15.38
N GLU A 92 -6.16 2.54 16.08
CA GLU A 92 -6.60 3.92 15.94
C GLU A 92 -5.48 4.76 15.33
N ILE A 93 -5.82 5.62 14.39
CA ILE A 93 -4.92 6.63 13.82
C ILE A 93 -5.56 7.98 14.09
N HIS A 94 -5.02 8.69 15.06
CA HIS A 94 -5.42 10.06 15.39
C HIS A 94 -4.53 11.02 14.61
N GLN A 95 -5.14 11.82 13.76
CA GLN A 95 -4.53 12.98 13.14
C GLN A 95 -4.99 14.21 13.92
N ASP A 96 -4.25 14.58 14.96
CA ASP A 96 -4.59 15.71 15.83
C ASP A 96 -4.52 17.04 15.08
N THR A 97 -3.65 17.10 14.07
CA THR A 97 -3.56 18.21 13.12
C THR A 97 -3.43 17.67 11.70
N VAL A 98 -4.17 18.30 10.78
CA VAL A 98 -4.08 18.13 9.34
C VAL A 98 -4.05 19.52 8.73
N LYS A 99 -3.11 19.77 7.83
CA LYS A 99 -3.02 21.01 7.06
C LYS A 99 -2.90 20.66 5.60
N MET A 100 -3.96 20.96 4.84
CA MET A 100 -3.94 20.87 3.38
C MET A 100 -3.66 22.26 2.84
N GLU A 101 -2.47 22.46 2.28
CA GLU A 101 -2.09 23.69 1.59
C GLU A 101 -2.71 23.74 0.19
N ASN A 102 -2.69 22.61 -0.51
CA ASN A 102 -3.33 22.40 -1.80
C ASN A 102 -3.57 20.89 -2.04
N GLN A 103 -4.10 20.52 -3.21
CA GLN A 103 -4.45 19.13 -3.54
C GLN A 103 -3.25 18.15 -3.59
N THR A 104 -2.02 18.64 -3.65
CA THR A 104 -0.81 17.81 -3.74
C THR A 104 0.18 18.06 -2.60
N THR A 105 -0.12 19.01 -1.71
CA THR A 105 0.75 19.43 -0.61
C THR A 105 -0.05 19.48 0.69
N ALA A 106 0.35 18.64 1.65
CA ALA A 106 -0.33 18.54 2.94
C ALA A 106 0.61 18.03 4.03
N SER A 107 0.26 18.28 5.29
CA SER A 107 0.92 17.68 6.45
C SER A 107 -0.11 17.14 7.43
N ALA A 108 0.29 16.16 8.24
CA ALA A 108 -0.47 15.76 9.40
C ALA A 108 0.46 15.38 10.55
N ALA A 109 0.02 15.60 11.78
CA ALA A 109 0.70 15.13 12.98
C ALA A 109 -0.33 14.55 13.95
N GLY A 110 0.08 13.52 14.67
CA GLY A 110 -0.76 12.87 15.67
C GLY A 110 -0.14 11.58 16.16
N ARG A 111 -0.97 10.55 16.38
CA ARG A 111 -0.57 9.30 17.04
C ARG A 111 -1.31 8.09 16.50
N ILE A 112 -0.60 6.97 16.45
CA ILE A 112 -1.17 5.64 16.18
C ILE A 112 -1.33 4.92 17.52
N ILE A 113 -2.50 4.37 17.79
CA ILE A 113 -2.77 3.51 18.93
C ILE A 113 -2.96 2.08 18.42
N ILE A 114 -2.10 1.17 18.87
CA ILE A 114 -2.10 -0.23 18.44
C ILE A 114 -1.45 -1.08 19.53
N ALA A 115 -2.02 -2.25 19.83
CA ALA A 115 -1.52 -3.14 20.89
C ALA A 115 -1.21 -2.40 22.21
N GLU A 116 -2.11 -1.52 22.64
CA GLU A 116 -1.99 -0.67 23.85
C GLU A 116 -0.81 0.33 23.84
N ARG A 117 -0.08 0.45 22.72
CA ARG A 117 0.97 1.45 22.54
C ARG A 117 0.45 2.68 21.82
N THR A 118 0.99 3.84 22.20
CA THR A 118 0.78 5.11 21.51
C THR A 118 2.07 5.52 20.81
N ILE A 119 2.03 5.67 19.49
CA ILE A 119 3.19 5.96 18.65
C ILE A 119 2.95 7.30 17.92
N PRO A 120 3.57 8.40 18.37
CA PRO A 120 3.50 9.69 17.70
C PRO A 120 4.13 9.67 16.31
N PHE A 121 3.53 10.41 15.38
CA PHE A 121 4.04 10.59 14.02
C PHE A 121 3.81 12.01 13.50
N GLN A 122 4.63 12.38 12.51
CA GLN A 122 4.43 13.53 11.65
C GLN A 122 4.64 13.10 10.20
N LEU A 123 3.78 13.54 9.30
CA LEU A 123 3.90 13.32 7.87
C LEU A 123 3.82 14.63 7.09
N HIS A 124 4.56 14.69 5.99
CA HIS A 124 4.51 15.77 5.02
C HIS A 124 4.48 15.19 3.61
N ILE A 125 3.44 15.53 2.86
CA ILE A 125 3.18 15.10 1.50
C ILE A 125 3.44 16.26 0.56
N MET A 126 4.17 15.98 -0.51
CA MET A 126 4.43 16.84 -1.66
C MET A 126 4.22 16.00 -2.94
N PRO A 127 4.11 16.62 -4.15
CA PRO A 127 3.73 15.91 -5.38
C PRO A 127 4.45 14.59 -5.66
N GLU A 128 5.74 14.49 -5.33
CA GLU A 128 6.58 13.32 -5.60
C GLU A 128 7.34 12.84 -4.35
N ARG A 129 6.93 13.31 -3.17
CA ARG A 129 7.66 13.02 -1.93
C ARG A 129 6.72 12.89 -0.76
N LEU A 130 6.86 11.80 -0.02
CA LEU A 130 6.26 11.61 1.30
C LEU A 130 7.37 11.52 2.34
N THR A 131 7.39 12.43 3.30
CA THR A 131 8.31 12.37 4.43
C THR A 131 7.55 12.00 5.69
N ILE A 132 8.04 11.02 6.44
CA ILE A 132 7.41 10.48 7.64
C ILE A 132 8.44 10.52 8.77
N SER A 133 8.11 11.19 9.86
CA SER A 133 8.81 11.06 11.14
C SER A 133 7.92 10.26 12.09
N ILE A 134 8.51 9.29 12.77
CA ILE A 134 7.84 8.49 13.79
C ILE A 134 8.72 8.55 15.04
N GLU A 135 8.11 8.71 16.21
CA GLU A 135 8.84 8.72 17.47
C GLU A 135 9.70 7.45 17.61
N GLY A 136 10.95 7.64 18.04
CA GLY A 136 11.93 6.57 18.14
C GLY A 136 12.76 6.36 16.88
N ILE A 137 12.34 6.83 15.71
CA ILE A 137 13.16 6.76 14.49
C ILE A 137 14.05 8.02 14.41
N LYS A 138 15.38 7.84 14.45
CA LYS A 138 16.37 8.93 14.51
C LYS A 138 16.39 9.77 13.23
N LYS A 139 16.42 9.12 12.06
CA LYS A 139 16.33 9.78 10.74
C LYS A 139 14.95 9.57 10.13
N PRO A 140 14.20 10.62 9.75
CA PRO A 140 12.90 10.45 9.09
C PRO A 140 12.99 9.59 7.83
N ILE A 141 11.87 8.96 7.49
CA ILE A 141 11.73 8.17 6.28
C ILE A 141 11.27 9.10 5.15
N VAL A 142 11.98 9.12 4.04
CA VAL A 142 11.60 9.81 2.81
C VAL A 142 11.27 8.75 1.78
N ILE A 143 10.03 8.76 1.32
CA ILE A 143 9.53 7.91 0.25
C ILE A 143 9.44 8.76 -1.02
N ASP A 144 10.18 8.35 -2.03
CA ASP A 144 10.07 8.90 -3.38
C ASP A 144 8.80 8.32 -4.02
N LEU A 145 7.84 9.21 -4.30
CA LEU A 145 6.57 8.87 -4.94
C LEU A 145 6.62 9.06 -6.46
N ALA A 146 7.75 9.55 -7.00
CA ALA A 146 7.93 9.60 -8.43
C ALA A 146 7.82 8.16 -8.97
N SER A 147 6.84 7.92 -9.84
CA SER A 147 6.80 6.67 -10.59
C SER A 147 8.11 6.54 -11.33
N ALA A 148 8.69 5.33 -11.36
CA ALA A 148 9.84 5.04 -12.22
C ALA A 148 9.50 5.54 -13.63
N GLU A 149 10.02 6.71 -14.00
CA GLU A 149 9.93 7.22 -15.35
C GLU A 149 10.64 6.18 -16.21
N GLU A 150 9.85 5.40 -16.95
CA GLU A 150 10.34 4.76 -18.16
C GLU A 150 10.64 5.90 -19.13
N GLU A 151 11.91 6.07 -19.49
CA GLU A 151 12.30 6.99 -20.56
C GLU A 151 11.52 6.61 -21.83
N GLY A 152 10.58 7.47 -22.26
CA GLY A 152 9.70 7.20 -23.40
C GLY A 152 8.67 8.30 -23.66
N ALA A 153 7.98 8.25 -24.80
CA ALA A 153 7.00 9.26 -25.23
C ALA A 153 5.67 9.24 -24.45
N LEU A 154 5.37 8.15 -23.72
CA LEU A 154 4.15 7.99 -22.93
C LEU A 154 4.09 8.89 -21.68
N PRO A 155 5.17 9.05 -20.88
CA PRO A 155 5.21 10.02 -19.77
C PRO A 155 4.87 11.47 -20.15
N GLU A 156 5.36 11.95 -21.29
CA GLU A 156 5.12 13.33 -21.74
C GLU A 156 3.65 13.55 -22.13
N LEU A 157 3.07 12.60 -22.87
CA LEU A 157 1.63 12.59 -23.19
C LEU A 157 0.76 12.58 -21.94
N VAL A 158 1.11 11.77 -20.94
CA VAL A 158 0.39 11.70 -19.65
C VAL A 158 0.47 13.04 -18.92
N LYS A 159 1.63 13.70 -18.92
CA LYS A 159 1.83 15.01 -18.29
C LYS A 159 1.02 16.10 -18.98
N GLU A 160 1.02 16.14 -20.31
CA GLU A 160 0.22 17.11 -21.07
C GLU A 160 -1.28 16.87 -20.87
N LEU A 161 -1.72 15.61 -20.89
CA LEU A 161 -3.11 15.25 -20.64
C LEU A 161 -3.54 15.64 -19.22
N GLN A 162 -2.68 15.38 -18.22
CA GLN A 162 -2.93 15.80 -16.85
C GLN A 162 -3.07 17.32 -16.74
N ALA A 163 -2.21 18.10 -17.39
CA ALA A 163 -2.29 19.55 -17.41
C ALA A 163 -3.59 20.05 -18.08
N LYS A 164 -3.99 19.46 -19.21
CA LYS A 164 -5.26 19.80 -19.90
C LYS A 164 -6.48 19.47 -19.06
N LEU A 165 -6.49 18.31 -18.40
CA LEU A 165 -7.56 17.90 -17.50
C LEU A 165 -7.69 18.86 -16.30
N GLN A 166 -6.57 19.31 -15.74
CA GLN A 166 -6.57 20.27 -14.62
C GLN A 166 -6.99 21.67 -15.03
N ALA A 167 -6.71 22.10 -16.26
CA ALA A 167 -7.10 23.41 -16.78
C ALA A 167 -8.57 23.47 -17.27
N SER A 168 -9.21 22.31 -17.44
CA SER A 168 -10.57 22.18 -17.99
C SER A 168 -11.63 22.03 -16.89
N PRO A 169 -12.86 22.56 -17.08
CA PRO A 169 -13.99 22.29 -16.19
C PRO A 169 -14.54 20.86 -16.30
N PHE A 170 -13.98 20.03 -17.20
CA PHE A 170 -14.48 18.68 -17.49
C PHE A 170 -14.63 17.81 -16.24
N LEU A 171 -13.66 17.81 -15.33
CA LEU A 171 -13.74 16.98 -14.11
C LEU A 171 -14.86 17.43 -13.16
N ASP A 172 -15.11 18.73 -13.06
CA ASP A 172 -16.19 19.27 -12.24
C ASP A 172 -17.55 18.93 -12.85
N ASN A 173 -17.68 19.08 -14.17
CA ASN A 173 -18.88 18.73 -14.92
C ASN A 173 -19.15 17.22 -14.90
N LEU A 174 -18.13 16.38 -15.04
CA LEU A 174 -18.21 14.92 -14.91
C LEU A 174 -18.74 14.54 -13.52
N ARG A 175 -18.17 15.10 -12.45
CA ARG A 175 -18.65 14.84 -11.08
C ARG A 175 -20.09 15.29 -10.89
N SER A 176 -20.44 16.50 -11.33
CA SER A 176 -21.80 17.03 -11.23
C SER A 176 -22.81 16.14 -11.96
N TYR A 177 -22.47 15.70 -13.19
CA TYR A 177 -23.29 14.76 -13.95
C TYR A 177 -23.41 13.42 -13.22
N LEU A 178 -22.31 12.83 -12.75
CA LEU A 178 -22.34 11.56 -12.02
C LEU A 178 -23.24 11.65 -10.77
N PHE A 179 -23.05 12.67 -9.92
CA PHE A 179 -23.89 12.87 -8.72
C PHE A 179 -25.37 13.02 -9.06
N LYS A 180 -25.70 13.65 -10.19
CA LYS A 180 -27.08 13.74 -10.70
C LYS A 180 -27.64 12.37 -11.06
N GLN A 181 -26.85 11.47 -11.66
CA GLN A 181 -27.33 10.16 -12.09
C GLN A 181 -27.35 9.10 -10.98
N LEU A 182 -26.58 9.28 -9.90
CA LEU A 182 -26.55 8.38 -8.75
C LEU A 182 -27.94 8.27 -8.11
N PRO A 183 -28.46 7.06 -7.84
CA PRO A 183 -29.70 6.91 -7.08
C PRO A 183 -29.46 7.15 -5.58
N ASN A 184 -30.53 7.38 -4.83
CA ASN A 184 -30.49 7.42 -3.37
C ASN A 184 -30.53 6.00 -2.80
N PRO A 185 -29.79 5.72 -1.71
CA PRO A 185 -29.95 4.50 -0.95
C PRO A 185 -31.27 4.53 -0.17
N GLY A 186 -31.73 3.36 0.29
CA GLY A 186 -33.00 3.24 1.02
C GLY A 186 -33.00 3.96 2.37
N LYS A 187 -31.83 4.17 2.97
CA LYS A 187 -31.65 4.93 4.22
C LYS A 187 -30.90 6.22 3.93
N ILE A 188 -31.65 7.30 3.77
CA ILE A 188 -31.12 8.65 3.60
C ILE A 188 -31.99 9.64 4.38
N SER A 189 -31.36 10.57 5.09
CA SER A 189 -32.08 11.62 5.82
C SER A 189 -31.26 12.90 5.90
N VAL A 190 -31.96 14.01 6.08
CA VAL A 190 -31.35 15.32 6.34
C VAL A 190 -32.02 15.91 7.56
N GLU A 191 -31.21 16.32 8.53
CA GLU A 191 -31.64 17.00 9.75
C GLU A 191 -30.74 18.21 10.06
N SER A 192 -31.24 19.17 10.81
CA SER A 192 -30.41 20.27 11.33
C SER A 192 -29.66 19.81 12.58
N ALA A 193 -28.38 20.14 12.66
CA ALA A 193 -27.51 19.83 13.79
C ALA A 193 -26.73 21.08 14.22
N VAL A 194 -26.37 21.15 15.51
CA VAL A 194 -25.46 22.18 16.03
C VAL A 194 -24.28 21.48 16.67
N GLU A 195 -23.14 21.56 16.00
CA GLU A 195 -21.91 20.88 16.40
C GLU A 195 -20.83 21.89 16.80
N LYS A 196 -19.80 21.42 17.50
CA LYS A 196 -18.57 22.19 17.70
C LYS A 196 -17.57 21.84 16.60
N ILE A 197 -17.13 22.83 15.82
CA ILE A 197 -16.06 22.71 14.82
C ILE A 197 -14.89 23.57 15.30
N ASN A 198 -13.74 22.96 15.59
CA ASN A 198 -12.59 23.65 16.19
C ASN A 198 -12.97 24.50 17.44
N GLY A 199 -13.87 23.98 18.28
CA GLY A 199 -14.34 24.65 19.49
C GLY A 199 -15.48 25.67 19.30
N GLU A 200 -15.76 26.10 18.07
CA GLU A 200 -16.85 27.04 17.76
C GLU A 200 -18.16 26.31 17.47
N ARG A 201 -19.30 26.83 17.95
CA ARG A 201 -20.62 26.25 17.63
C ARG A 201 -21.04 26.67 16.22
N VAL A 202 -21.34 25.69 15.37
CA VAL A 202 -21.76 25.90 13.98
C VAL A 202 -23.10 25.22 13.76
N SER A 203 -24.04 25.93 13.13
CA SER A 203 -25.29 25.36 12.64
C SER A 203 -25.01 24.63 11.32
N LEU A 204 -25.47 23.39 11.21
CA LEU A 204 -25.13 22.50 10.11
C LEU A 204 -26.36 21.73 9.62
N HIS A 205 -26.36 21.38 8.35
CA HIS A 205 -27.22 20.37 7.75
C HIS A 205 -26.50 19.02 7.81
N LYS A 206 -26.99 18.10 8.65
CA LYS A 206 -26.50 16.72 8.72
C LYS A 206 -27.24 15.88 7.69
N LEU A 207 -26.49 15.40 6.71
CA LEU A 207 -26.90 14.40 5.73
C LEU A 207 -26.44 13.03 6.22
N HIS A 208 -27.38 12.15 6.50
CA HIS A 208 -27.12 10.74 6.79
C HIS A 208 -27.43 9.92 5.54
N GLY A 209 -26.54 9.00 5.19
CA GLY A 209 -26.77 7.97 4.18
C GLY A 209 -26.22 6.63 4.63
N GLU A 210 -26.96 5.55 4.39
CA GLU A 210 -26.51 4.18 4.64
C GLU A 210 -26.85 3.32 3.43
N LEU A 211 -25.85 2.61 2.92
CA LEU A 211 -25.89 1.71 1.78
C LEU A 211 -25.48 0.32 2.24
N THR A 212 -26.41 -0.64 2.19
CA THR A 212 -26.10 -2.04 2.46
C THR A 212 -25.61 -2.76 1.19
N ALA A 213 -24.87 -3.86 1.34
CA ALA A 213 -24.40 -4.65 0.20
C ALA A 213 -25.54 -5.13 -0.71
N LYS A 214 -26.71 -5.45 -0.13
CA LYS A 214 -27.89 -5.89 -0.89
C LYS A 214 -28.45 -4.82 -1.82
N GLU A 215 -28.28 -3.55 -1.48
CA GLU A 215 -28.79 -2.41 -2.27
C GLU A 215 -27.86 -2.06 -3.44
N VAL A 216 -26.60 -2.48 -3.43
CA VAL A 216 -25.61 -2.11 -4.45
C VAL A 216 -26.06 -2.51 -5.86
N ILE A 217 -26.55 -3.73 -6.05
CA ILE A 217 -26.96 -4.23 -7.38
C ILE A 217 -28.20 -3.48 -7.91
N PRO A 218 -29.31 -3.36 -7.15
CA PRO A 218 -30.46 -2.52 -7.57
C PRO A 218 -30.08 -1.07 -7.88
N LEU A 219 -29.23 -0.45 -7.05
CA LEU A 219 -28.79 0.92 -7.26
C LEU A 219 -27.91 1.05 -8.50
N LEU A 220 -27.00 0.11 -8.75
CA LEU A 220 -26.20 0.10 -9.97
C LEU A 220 -27.07 0.00 -11.23
N LYS A 221 -28.09 -0.87 -11.22
CA LYS A 221 -29.07 -0.97 -12.33
C LYS A 221 -29.79 0.36 -12.55
N THR A 222 -30.20 1.01 -11.46
CA THR A 222 -30.89 2.31 -11.50
C THR A 222 -29.97 3.40 -12.04
N PHE A 223 -28.72 3.45 -11.59
CA PHE A 223 -27.70 4.37 -12.07
C PHE A 223 -27.48 4.24 -13.58
N VAL A 224 -27.24 3.01 -14.09
CA VAL A 224 -27.06 2.76 -15.52
C VAL A 224 -28.31 3.18 -16.30
N THR A 225 -29.50 2.93 -15.77
CA THR A 225 -30.77 3.34 -16.38
C THR A 225 -30.90 4.86 -16.46
N ASN A 226 -30.50 5.59 -15.41
CA ASN A 226 -30.54 7.06 -15.37
C ASN A 226 -29.58 7.64 -16.43
N VAL A 227 -28.33 7.15 -16.47
CA VAL A 227 -27.33 7.54 -17.49
C VAL A 227 -27.84 7.30 -18.91
N LEU A 228 -28.51 6.17 -19.17
CA LEU A 228 -29.07 5.86 -20.50
C LEU A 228 -30.20 6.80 -20.92
N LYS A 229 -30.96 7.33 -19.96
CA LYS A 229 -32.09 8.24 -20.21
C LYS A 229 -31.63 9.67 -20.50
N ASP A 230 -30.52 10.11 -19.91
CA ASP A 230 -30.02 11.49 -20.06
C ASP A 230 -29.16 11.67 -21.33
N ASP A 231 -29.82 11.58 -22.49
CA ASP A 231 -29.18 11.66 -23.81
C ASP A 231 -28.41 12.97 -24.01
N LYS A 232 -29.00 14.09 -23.61
CA LYS A 232 -28.45 15.42 -23.88
C LYS A 232 -27.19 15.68 -23.06
N GLU A 233 -27.25 15.52 -21.74
CA GLU A 233 -26.09 15.83 -20.90
C GLU A 233 -24.96 14.82 -21.10
N LEU A 234 -25.28 13.57 -21.43
CA LEU A 234 -24.26 12.59 -21.82
C LEU A 234 -23.52 13.02 -23.09
N ARG A 235 -24.23 13.52 -24.12
CA ARG A 235 -23.61 14.09 -25.33
C ARG A 235 -22.74 15.31 -25.01
N ASP A 236 -23.24 16.22 -24.19
CA ASP A 236 -22.49 17.42 -23.78
C ASP A 236 -21.19 17.03 -23.04
N LEU A 237 -21.25 16.02 -22.16
CA LEU A 237 -20.08 15.51 -21.43
C LEU A 237 -19.06 14.85 -22.38
N ILE A 238 -19.53 14.07 -23.36
CA ILE A 238 -18.66 13.47 -24.39
C ILE A 238 -17.99 14.56 -25.24
N GLY A 239 -18.70 15.64 -25.56
CA GLY A 239 -18.13 16.79 -26.25
C GLY A 239 -17.02 17.47 -25.45
N GLN A 240 -17.21 17.65 -24.14
CA GLN A 240 -16.15 18.19 -23.28
C GLN A 240 -14.96 17.26 -23.16
N MET A 241 -15.19 15.94 -23.10
CA MET A 241 -14.13 14.94 -23.15
C MET A 241 -13.36 15.07 -24.47
N TYR A 242 -14.04 15.22 -25.60
CA TYR A 242 -13.38 15.46 -26.89
C TYR A 242 -12.47 16.69 -26.84
N ASP A 243 -13.00 17.83 -26.37
CA ASP A 243 -12.30 19.11 -26.34
C ASP A 243 -11.04 19.08 -25.44
N VAL A 244 -11.01 18.21 -24.42
CA VAL A 244 -9.85 18.00 -23.55
C VAL A 244 -8.82 17.05 -24.15
N PHE A 245 -9.27 15.88 -24.62
CA PHE A 245 -8.39 14.77 -24.97
C PHE A 245 -7.90 14.85 -26.42
N TYR A 246 -8.76 15.22 -27.38
CA TYR A 246 -8.41 15.18 -28.80
C TYR A 246 -7.22 16.08 -29.16
N PRO A 247 -7.08 17.34 -28.67
CA PRO A 247 -5.93 18.18 -29.00
C PRO A 247 -4.59 17.60 -28.54
N VAL A 248 -4.59 16.80 -27.47
CA VAL A 248 -3.39 16.13 -26.93
C VAL A 248 -3.07 14.87 -27.74
N LEU A 249 -4.10 14.15 -28.17
CA LEU A 249 -3.96 12.90 -28.90
C LEU A 249 -3.68 13.11 -30.40
N ALA A 250 -4.24 14.15 -31.02
CA ALA A 250 -4.20 14.37 -32.47
C ALA A 250 -2.77 14.36 -33.06
N PRO A 251 -1.75 15.02 -32.47
CA PRO A 251 -0.39 14.96 -33.00
C PRO A 251 0.17 13.54 -33.02
N LYS A 252 -0.06 12.77 -31.94
CA LYS A 252 0.36 11.37 -31.82
C LYS A 252 -0.40 10.45 -32.76
N LEU A 253 -1.67 10.71 -32.98
CA LEU A 253 -2.47 9.98 -33.96
C LEU A 253 -1.97 10.20 -35.40
N GLU A 254 -1.52 11.40 -35.75
CA GLU A 254 -0.91 11.67 -37.06
C GLU A 254 0.48 11.05 -37.22
N GLU A 255 1.34 11.13 -36.19
CA GLU A 255 2.62 10.39 -36.15
C GLU A 255 2.40 8.90 -36.40
N TRP A 256 1.39 8.32 -35.75
CA TRP A 256 1.04 6.91 -35.89
C TRP A 256 0.42 6.57 -37.25
N LYS A 257 -0.42 7.45 -37.80
CA LYS A 257 -0.97 7.30 -39.15
C LYS A 257 0.14 7.28 -40.21
N GLN A 258 1.16 8.13 -40.04
CA GLN A 258 2.32 8.15 -40.92
C GLN A 258 3.19 6.91 -40.76
N SER A 259 3.44 6.46 -39.53
CA SER A 259 4.23 5.24 -39.29
C SER A 259 3.59 4.01 -39.96
N MET A 260 2.26 3.87 -39.85
CA MET A 260 1.48 2.81 -40.52
C MET A 260 1.51 2.89 -42.05
N GLN A 261 1.59 4.09 -42.63
CA GLN A 261 1.67 4.27 -44.09
C GLN A 261 3.07 3.97 -44.65
N THR A 262 4.12 4.11 -43.83
CA THR A 262 5.52 3.87 -44.23
C THR A 262 6.02 2.45 -43.99
N SER A 263 5.36 1.69 -43.11
CA SER A 263 5.67 0.28 -42.82
C SER A 263 4.81 -0.61 -43.72
N GLY A 264 5.40 -1.12 -44.80
CA GLY A 264 4.71 -2.01 -45.73
C GLY A 264 4.20 -3.30 -45.07
N THR A 265 2.89 -3.51 -45.15
CA THR A 265 2.14 -4.79 -45.20
C THR A 265 2.23 -5.85 -44.09
N ASP A 266 3.10 -5.78 -43.07
CA ASP A 266 3.19 -6.88 -42.07
C ASP A 266 2.76 -6.52 -40.63
N GLU A 267 2.47 -5.25 -40.31
CA GLU A 267 2.08 -4.81 -38.94
C GLU A 267 0.59 -4.47 -38.75
N ASP A 268 -0.23 -4.64 -39.79
CA ASP A 268 -1.70 -4.45 -39.74
C ASP A 268 -2.41 -5.49 -38.84
N SER A 269 -1.66 -6.50 -38.35
CA SER A 269 -2.11 -7.48 -37.37
C SER A 269 -1.97 -6.99 -35.93
N SER A 270 -0.96 -6.18 -35.57
CA SER A 270 -0.56 -6.06 -34.15
C SER A 270 -1.57 -5.32 -33.26
N LEU A 271 -2.33 -4.36 -33.79
CA LEU A 271 -3.30 -3.59 -33.00
C LEU A 271 -4.68 -4.19 -32.99
N THR A 272 -5.13 -4.68 -34.13
CA THR A 272 -6.35 -5.48 -34.27
C THR A 272 -6.22 -6.76 -33.45
N GLU A 273 -5.08 -7.43 -33.45
CA GLU A 273 -4.80 -8.62 -32.62
C GLU A 273 -4.76 -8.25 -31.12
N ARG A 274 -4.03 -7.18 -30.73
CA ARG A 274 -3.99 -6.70 -29.33
C ARG A 274 -5.31 -6.13 -28.81
N LEU A 275 -6.13 -5.55 -29.69
CA LEU A 275 -7.48 -5.11 -29.37
C LEU A 275 -8.44 -6.30 -29.33
N SER A 276 -8.26 -7.30 -30.20
CA SER A 276 -9.13 -8.49 -30.25
C SER A 276 -9.03 -9.39 -29.00
N ASP A 277 -7.89 -9.36 -28.30
CA ASP A 277 -7.70 -10.07 -27.02
C ASP A 277 -8.50 -9.46 -25.85
N ALA A 278 -9.02 -8.24 -26.00
CA ALA A 278 -9.96 -7.69 -25.02
C ALA A 278 -11.35 -8.32 -25.26
N PRO A 279 -11.97 -8.99 -24.27
CA PRO A 279 -13.17 -9.80 -24.47
C PRO A 279 -14.40 -9.04 -25.00
N LEU A 280 -14.40 -7.71 -24.88
CA LEU A 280 -15.43 -6.82 -25.43
C LEU A 280 -15.15 -6.37 -26.87
N VAL A 281 -13.89 -6.35 -27.28
CA VAL A 281 -13.42 -5.82 -28.56
C VAL A 281 -13.22 -6.93 -29.59
N GLY A 282 -12.82 -8.13 -29.18
CA GLY A 282 -12.80 -9.32 -30.04
C GLY A 282 -14.15 -9.64 -30.68
N ALA A 283 -15.27 -9.37 -29.99
CA ALA A 283 -16.63 -9.53 -30.53
C ALA A 283 -17.01 -8.48 -31.59
N MET A 284 -16.22 -7.41 -31.73
CA MET A 284 -16.45 -6.29 -32.65
C MET A 284 -15.33 -6.13 -33.71
N ALA A 285 -14.26 -6.92 -33.63
CA ALA A 285 -13.05 -6.80 -34.45
C ALA A 285 -13.36 -6.83 -35.96
N ASP A 286 -14.18 -7.76 -36.42
CA ASP A 286 -14.56 -7.91 -37.84
C ASP A 286 -15.53 -6.81 -38.34
N LYS A 287 -16.08 -5.98 -37.43
CA LYS A 287 -17.05 -4.92 -37.73
C LYS A 287 -16.49 -3.52 -37.56
N LEU A 288 -15.25 -3.39 -37.10
CA LEU A 288 -14.58 -2.11 -36.98
C LEU A 288 -14.09 -1.65 -38.36
N PRO A 289 -14.41 -0.42 -38.80
CA PRO A 289 -13.77 0.14 -40.00
C PRO A 289 -12.25 0.14 -39.80
N SER A 290 -11.47 0.14 -40.89
CA SER A 290 -10.00 0.16 -40.79
C SER A 290 -9.53 1.23 -39.81
N VAL A 291 -8.43 0.97 -39.09
CA VAL A 291 -7.90 1.89 -38.07
C VAL A 291 -7.74 3.31 -38.65
N ALA A 292 -7.34 3.44 -39.92
CA ALA A 292 -7.28 4.70 -40.65
C ALA A 292 -8.62 5.45 -40.74
N ASN A 293 -9.73 4.74 -40.99
CA ASN A 293 -11.07 5.32 -41.05
C ASN A 293 -11.59 5.73 -39.67
N ILE A 294 -11.19 5.01 -38.60
CA ILE A 294 -11.50 5.38 -37.21
C ILE A 294 -10.77 6.68 -36.83
N LEU A 295 -9.50 6.82 -37.21
CA LEU A 295 -8.73 8.04 -36.95
C LEU A 295 -9.31 9.27 -37.65
N ASP A 296 -9.86 9.12 -38.85
CA ASP A 296 -10.47 10.24 -39.57
C ASP A 296 -11.86 10.61 -39.00
N ILE A 297 -12.60 9.67 -38.39
CA ILE A 297 -13.82 9.97 -37.61
C ILE A 297 -13.47 10.84 -36.39
N LEU A 298 -12.36 10.55 -35.71
CA LEU A 298 -11.93 11.29 -34.52
C LEU A 298 -11.60 12.77 -34.80
N LYS A 299 -11.41 13.17 -36.06
CA LYS A 299 -11.13 14.58 -36.42
C LYS A 299 -12.37 15.45 -36.43
N ASP A 300 -13.52 14.85 -36.70
CA ASP A 300 -14.79 15.56 -36.71
C ASP A 300 -15.41 15.43 -35.32
N ARG A 301 -15.47 16.56 -34.62
CA ARG A 301 -16.01 16.64 -33.26
C ARG A 301 -17.43 16.09 -33.16
N GLU A 302 -18.35 16.53 -34.03
CA GLU A 302 -19.75 16.15 -33.94
C GLU A 302 -19.94 14.67 -34.29
N ARG A 303 -19.26 14.19 -35.33
CA ARG A 303 -19.28 12.77 -35.69
C ARG A 303 -18.66 11.89 -34.61
N THR A 304 -17.61 12.36 -33.94
CA THR A 304 -17.00 11.66 -32.81
C THR A 304 -17.97 11.57 -31.64
N ILE A 305 -18.63 12.68 -31.29
CA ILE A 305 -19.64 12.70 -30.23
C ILE A 305 -20.77 11.71 -30.55
N GLU A 306 -21.29 11.71 -31.77
CA GLU A 306 -22.34 10.78 -32.21
C GLU A 306 -21.93 9.31 -32.07
N VAL A 307 -20.73 8.95 -32.54
CA VAL A 307 -20.21 7.58 -32.49
C VAL A 307 -19.96 7.15 -31.05
N VAL A 308 -19.23 7.95 -30.26
CA VAL A 308 -18.93 7.63 -28.86
C VAL A 308 -20.21 7.52 -28.04
N HIS A 309 -21.16 8.41 -28.25
CA HIS A 309 -22.46 8.38 -27.57
C HIS A 309 -23.27 7.12 -27.94
N ALA A 310 -23.33 6.76 -29.22
CA ALA A 310 -24.02 5.55 -29.66
C ALA A 310 -23.40 4.28 -29.05
N GLN A 311 -22.07 4.18 -29.05
CA GLN A 311 -21.35 3.05 -28.46
C GLN A 311 -21.52 2.99 -26.93
N ALA A 312 -21.44 4.12 -26.25
CA ALA A 312 -21.69 4.20 -24.81
C ALA A 312 -23.10 3.70 -24.46
N LYS A 313 -24.12 4.11 -25.23
CA LYS A 313 -25.50 3.64 -25.05
C LYS A 313 -25.64 2.15 -25.34
N GLN A 314 -25.00 1.65 -26.40
CA GLN A 314 -25.03 0.24 -26.73
C GLN A 314 -24.40 -0.61 -25.60
N LEU A 315 -23.20 -0.23 -25.13
CA LEU A 315 -22.52 -0.93 -24.04
C LEU A 315 -23.30 -0.88 -22.73
N ALA A 316 -23.84 0.28 -22.36
CA ALA A 316 -24.67 0.42 -21.17
C ALA A 316 -25.97 -0.40 -21.29
N SER A 317 -26.57 -0.49 -22.49
CA SER A 317 -27.73 -1.35 -22.74
C SER A 317 -27.40 -2.83 -22.60
N PHE A 318 -26.24 -3.28 -23.11
CA PHE A 318 -25.76 -4.64 -22.92
C PHE A 318 -25.47 -4.95 -21.45
N ALA A 319 -24.77 -4.05 -20.75
CA ALA A 319 -24.50 -4.20 -19.32
C ALA A 319 -25.80 -4.29 -18.52
N LEU A 320 -26.79 -3.47 -18.86
CA LEU A 320 -28.11 -3.50 -18.24
C LEU A 320 -28.83 -4.82 -18.54
N MET A 321 -28.89 -5.27 -19.81
CA MET A 321 -29.47 -6.58 -20.16
C MET A 321 -28.76 -7.75 -19.45
N ALA A 322 -27.43 -7.73 -19.41
CA ALA A 322 -26.64 -8.73 -18.70
C ALA A 322 -26.97 -8.74 -17.20
N SER A 323 -27.15 -7.56 -16.59
CA SER A 323 -27.54 -7.45 -15.19
C SER A 323 -28.94 -8.00 -14.90
N TYR A 324 -29.83 -8.02 -15.90
CA TYR A 324 -31.15 -8.66 -15.82
C TYR A 324 -31.10 -10.16 -16.12
N SER A 325 -30.13 -10.64 -16.91
CA SER A 325 -29.93 -12.07 -17.17
C SER A 325 -29.24 -12.81 -16.02
N VAL A 326 -28.49 -12.09 -15.18
CA VAL A 326 -27.96 -12.65 -13.94
C VAL A 326 -29.11 -12.82 -12.95
N ASN A 327 -29.26 -14.03 -12.40
CA ASN A 327 -30.25 -14.29 -11.37
C ASN A 327 -29.90 -13.47 -10.11
N GLU A 328 -30.60 -12.37 -9.91
CA GLU A 328 -30.39 -11.46 -8.78
C GLU A 328 -30.46 -12.21 -7.44
N SER A 329 -31.32 -13.22 -7.34
CA SER A 329 -31.43 -14.09 -6.17
C SER A 329 -30.13 -14.86 -5.87
N GLN A 330 -29.35 -15.24 -6.89
CA GLN A 330 -28.06 -15.90 -6.70
C GLN A 330 -26.97 -14.92 -6.26
N LEU A 331 -26.94 -13.70 -6.82
CA LEU A 331 -26.01 -12.67 -6.35
C LEU A 331 -26.28 -12.30 -4.89
N GLN A 332 -27.55 -12.17 -4.51
CA GLN A 332 -27.97 -11.87 -3.15
C GLN A 332 -27.66 -13.00 -2.14
N GLN A 333 -27.30 -14.20 -2.61
CA GLN A 333 -26.84 -15.30 -1.77
C GLN A 333 -25.32 -15.30 -1.53
N LEU A 334 -24.56 -14.43 -2.20
CA LEU A 334 -23.13 -14.30 -1.94
C LEU A 334 -22.91 -13.92 -0.46
N PRO A 335 -21.87 -14.47 0.22
CA PRO A 335 -21.68 -14.28 1.66
C PRO A 335 -21.65 -12.82 2.12
N LEU A 336 -21.08 -11.92 1.30
CA LEU A 336 -20.98 -10.50 1.62
C LEU A 336 -22.27 -9.71 1.35
N MET A 337 -23.24 -10.28 0.62
CA MET A 337 -24.53 -9.63 0.28
C MET A 337 -25.52 -9.75 1.43
N ASN A 338 -25.21 -9.11 2.55
CA ASN A 338 -26.01 -9.14 3.77
C ASN A 338 -26.18 -7.71 4.34
N ASP A 339 -27.07 -7.54 5.32
CA ASP A 339 -27.38 -6.21 5.89
C ASP A 339 -26.31 -5.71 6.88
N GLN A 340 -25.40 -6.59 7.31
CA GLN A 340 -24.28 -6.26 8.22
C GLN A 340 -23.04 -5.80 7.45
N THR A 341 -22.99 -6.01 6.14
CA THR A 341 -22.03 -5.39 5.24
C THR A 341 -22.63 -4.11 4.68
N TYR A 342 -22.14 -2.96 5.13
CA TYR A 342 -22.69 -1.66 4.78
C TYR A 342 -21.65 -0.55 4.78
N LEU A 343 -21.98 0.52 4.07
CA LEU A 343 -21.31 1.81 4.10
C LEU A 343 -22.30 2.85 4.64
N ALA A 344 -21.99 3.48 5.75
CA ALA A 344 -22.76 4.59 6.30
C ALA A 344 -21.91 5.86 6.35
N ALA A 345 -22.51 7.03 6.13
CA ALA A 345 -21.89 8.29 6.46
C ALA A 345 -22.88 9.33 6.99
N ASP A 346 -22.39 10.09 7.96
CA ASP A 346 -22.95 11.36 8.37
C ASP A 346 -22.04 12.47 7.85
N MET A 347 -22.57 13.37 7.04
CA MET A 347 -21.87 14.53 6.48
C MET A 347 -22.56 15.81 6.96
N TYR A 348 -21.80 16.74 7.51
CA TYR A 348 -22.33 17.97 8.09
C TYR A 348 -21.87 19.16 7.25
N PHE A 349 -22.84 19.83 6.61
CA PHE A 349 -22.60 20.98 5.75
C PHE A 349 -23.04 22.28 6.44
N ASP A 350 -22.27 23.35 6.31
CA ASP A 350 -22.74 24.68 6.73
C ASP A 350 -23.74 25.28 5.74
N ASP A 351 -24.28 26.46 6.05
CA ASP A 351 -25.25 27.17 5.21
C ASP A 351 -24.68 27.53 3.81
N ALA A 352 -23.35 27.55 3.67
CA ALA A 352 -22.65 27.73 2.39
C ALA A 352 -22.42 26.41 1.64
N LEU A 353 -23.04 25.32 2.10
CA LEU A 353 -22.91 23.95 1.58
C LEU A 353 -21.47 23.43 1.59
N LYS A 354 -20.63 23.90 2.51
CA LYS A 354 -19.28 23.39 2.71
C LYS A 354 -19.27 22.31 3.77
N LEU A 355 -18.61 21.20 3.49
CA LEU A 355 -18.41 20.12 4.46
C LEU A 355 -17.57 20.66 5.63
N ARG A 356 -18.03 20.44 6.86
CA ARG A 356 -17.32 20.85 8.09
C ARG A 356 -16.97 19.69 9.00
N LYS A 357 -17.78 18.63 8.96
CA LYS A 357 -17.56 17.41 9.74
C LYS A 357 -18.09 16.22 8.93
N SER A 358 -17.43 15.08 9.06
CA SER A 358 -17.93 13.82 8.51
C SER A 358 -17.60 12.66 9.44
N SER A 359 -18.45 11.64 9.41
CA SER A 359 -18.17 10.33 10.01
C SER A 359 -18.62 9.26 9.03
N THR A 360 -17.70 8.43 8.58
CA THR A 360 -17.94 7.35 7.62
C THR A 360 -17.61 6.02 8.28
N THR A 361 -18.50 5.04 8.13
CA THR A 361 -18.30 3.67 8.60
C THR A 361 -18.43 2.71 7.43
N LEU A 362 -17.39 1.93 7.18
CA LEU A 362 -17.42 0.74 6.34
C LEU A 362 -17.39 -0.49 7.25
N ALA A 363 -18.48 -1.25 7.27
CA ALA A 363 -18.55 -2.53 7.97
C ALA A 363 -18.65 -3.65 6.93
N VAL A 364 -17.84 -4.69 7.10
CA VAL A 364 -17.87 -5.89 6.26
C VAL A 364 -17.96 -7.10 7.16
N SER A 365 -19.02 -7.87 7.01
CA SER A 365 -19.28 -9.11 7.75
C SER A 365 -19.07 -10.32 6.85
N SER A 366 -19.14 -11.52 7.44
CA SER A 366 -19.03 -12.79 6.69
C SER A 366 -17.73 -12.92 5.89
N LEU A 367 -16.65 -12.31 6.39
CA LEU A 367 -15.33 -12.35 5.75
C LEU A 367 -14.72 -13.74 5.75
N GLU A 368 -15.23 -14.68 6.56
CA GLU A 368 -14.69 -16.03 6.63
C GLU A 368 -14.71 -16.72 5.27
N ALA A 369 -15.72 -16.46 4.44
CA ALA A 369 -15.84 -17.04 3.12
C ALA A 369 -14.79 -16.54 2.11
N VAL A 370 -14.22 -15.35 2.32
CA VAL A 370 -13.28 -14.71 1.39
C VAL A 370 -11.86 -14.62 1.95
N THR A 371 -11.70 -14.82 3.26
CA THR A 371 -10.40 -14.83 3.97
C THR A 371 -9.97 -16.23 4.39
N ASP A 372 -10.64 -17.26 3.88
CA ASP A 372 -10.46 -18.67 4.30
C ASP A 372 -10.52 -18.84 5.83
N GLY A 373 -11.51 -18.19 6.45
CA GLY A 373 -11.78 -18.27 7.89
C GLY A 373 -10.81 -17.50 8.78
N VAL A 374 -9.94 -16.65 8.23
CA VAL A 374 -9.00 -15.82 9.00
C VAL A 374 -9.71 -14.66 9.71
N LEU A 375 -10.64 -13.99 9.04
CA LEU A 375 -11.42 -12.89 9.60
C LEU A 375 -12.91 -13.20 9.54
N SER A 376 -13.63 -12.90 10.62
CA SER A 376 -15.08 -12.97 10.67
C SER A 376 -15.71 -11.68 10.14
N SER A 377 -15.21 -10.53 10.58
CA SER A 377 -15.65 -9.21 10.15
C SER A 377 -14.55 -8.17 10.29
N ALA A 378 -14.70 -7.06 9.59
CA ALA A 378 -13.87 -5.88 9.72
C ALA A 378 -14.76 -4.64 9.71
N LYS A 379 -14.43 -3.65 10.53
CA LYS A 379 -15.11 -2.37 10.56
C LYS A 379 -14.08 -1.26 10.56
N MET A 380 -14.24 -0.30 9.66
CA MET A 380 -13.44 0.91 9.61
C MET A 380 -14.36 2.10 9.84
N THR A 381 -14.04 2.93 10.83
CA THR A 381 -14.73 4.20 11.08
C THR A 381 -13.74 5.35 10.94
N ALA A 382 -14.03 6.30 10.05
CA ALA A 382 -13.24 7.51 9.86
C ALA A 382 -14.08 8.72 10.22
N THR A 383 -13.67 9.49 11.22
CA THR A 383 -14.34 10.74 11.63
C THR A 383 -13.39 11.90 11.48
N GLY A 384 -13.84 13.00 10.87
CA GLY A 384 -13.02 14.19 10.66
C GLY A 384 -13.82 15.47 10.82
N GLU A 385 -13.12 16.53 11.17
CA GLU A 385 -13.62 17.90 11.13
C GLU A 385 -12.60 18.80 10.44
N ILE A 386 -13.12 19.77 9.68
CA ILE A 386 -12.31 20.71 8.89
C ILE A 386 -12.80 22.16 9.08
N TRP A 387 -11.85 23.06 9.07
CA TRP A 387 -12.02 24.50 9.25
C TRP A 387 -10.97 25.27 8.44
N ASN A 388 -11.00 26.61 8.52
CA ASN A 388 -10.09 27.49 7.77
C ASN A 388 -10.08 27.20 6.25
N LEU A 389 -11.27 26.95 5.69
CA LEU A 389 -11.42 26.48 4.31
C LEU A 389 -11.00 27.56 3.30
N ASN A 390 -10.24 27.17 2.28
CA ASN A 390 -9.83 28.00 1.14
C ASN A 390 -9.02 29.26 1.50
N ASN A 391 -8.43 29.29 2.69
CA ASN A 391 -7.48 30.32 3.10
C ASN A 391 -6.03 29.88 2.88
N PHE A 392 -5.09 30.83 2.98
CA PHE A 392 -3.68 30.52 2.92
C PHE A 392 -3.26 29.68 4.13
N ILE A 393 -2.76 28.48 3.87
CA ILE A 393 -2.32 27.50 4.87
C ILE A 393 -0.98 26.95 4.37
N ASN A 394 0.01 26.86 5.26
CA ASN A 394 1.27 26.18 4.94
C ASN A 394 1.25 24.79 5.56
N ALA A 395 1.55 23.78 4.73
CA ALA A 395 1.84 22.45 5.26
C ALA A 395 3.12 22.49 6.11
N GLU A 396 3.15 21.73 7.20
CA GLU A 396 4.29 21.65 8.09
C GLU A 396 5.31 20.63 7.58
N PRO A 397 6.55 21.06 7.25
CA PRO A 397 7.56 20.13 6.79
C PRO A 397 8.09 19.27 7.95
N VAL A 398 8.47 18.05 7.63
CA VAL A 398 9.26 17.19 8.53
C VAL A 398 10.74 17.55 8.39
N ASN A 399 11.43 17.76 9.51
CA ASN A 399 12.83 18.15 9.52
C ASN A 399 13.77 17.00 9.08
N THR A 400 14.45 17.18 7.96
CA THR A 400 15.42 16.21 7.40
C THR A 400 16.87 16.69 7.41
N ALA A 401 17.18 17.77 8.15
CA ALA A 401 18.51 18.39 8.15
C ALA A 401 19.64 17.45 8.62
N GLN A 402 19.32 16.44 9.44
CA GLN A 402 20.27 15.44 9.94
C GLN A 402 20.32 14.17 9.07
N GLY A 403 19.74 14.21 7.87
CA GLY A 403 19.61 13.09 6.96
C GLY A 403 18.25 12.37 7.06
N ALA A 404 18.03 11.41 6.17
CA ALA A 404 16.80 10.63 6.06
C ALA A 404 17.08 9.21 5.59
N LEU A 405 16.24 8.25 5.95
CA LEU A 405 16.18 6.94 5.32
C LEU A 405 15.41 7.06 4.01
N GLN A 406 16.04 6.72 2.89
CA GLN A 406 15.41 6.83 1.57
C GLN A 406 14.76 5.51 1.17
N ILE A 407 13.53 5.56 0.67
CA ILE A 407 12.84 4.43 0.05
C ILE A 407 12.36 4.89 -1.32
N GLY A 408 12.82 4.25 -2.40
CA GLY A 408 12.51 4.75 -3.74
C GLY A 408 13.19 3.98 -4.88
N LYS A 409 13.23 4.60 -6.08
CA LYS A 409 13.61 3.98 -7.37
C LYS A 409 14.88 3.11 -7.33
N ASN A 410 15.88 3.52 -6.56
CA ASN A 410 17.19 2.85 -6.47
C ASN A 410 17.56 2.45 -5.03
N THR A 411 16.60 2.47 -4.09
CA THR A 411 16.86 2.13 -2.69
C THR A 411 15.76 1.21 -2.19
N ASP A 412 16.10 -0.08 -2.10
CA ASP A 412 15.22 -1.07 -1.51
C ASP A 412 15.01 -0.78 -0.03
N PHE A 413 13.79 -1.02 0.45
CA PHE A 413 13.52 -1.01 1.88
C PHE A 413 14.37 -2.08 2.58
N ASN A 414 15.25 -1.63 3.48
CA ASN A 414 16.05 -2.51 4.31
C ASN A 414 15.49 -2.53 5.75
N PRO A 415 14.80 -3.61 6.17
CA PRO A 415 14.24 -3.72 7.51
C PRO A 415 15.30 -3.59 8.62
N ILE A 416 16.53 -4.03 8.36
CA ILE A 416 17.63 -3.98 9.34
C ILE A 416 18.10 -2.54 9.54
N GLU A 417 18.26 -1.78 8.45
CA GLU A 417 18.64 -0.37 8.52
C GLU A 417 17.57 0.47 9.24
N LEU A 418 16.28 0.16 9.02
CA LEU A 418 15.19 0.76 9.76
C LEU A 418 15.35 0.51 11.27
N LEU A 419 15.56 -0.74 11.69
CA LEU A 419 15.74 -1.10 13.10
C LEU A 419 16.97 -0.44 13.74
N GLN A 420 18.09 -0.36 13.02
CA GLN A 420 19.31 0.33 13.49
C GLN A 420 19.09 1.83 13.70
N ASN A 421 18.18 2.41 12.91
CA ASN A 421 17.80 3.81 13.02
C ASN A 421 16.77 4.05 14.13
N MET A 422 16.36 3.02 14.89
CA MET A 422 15.39 3.14 15.98
C MET A 422 16.04 3.23 17.36
N ASP A 423 15.39 3.91 18.29
CA ASP A 423 15.66 3.85 19.72
C ASP A 423 15.06 2.54 20.28
N PRO A 424 15.87 1.66 20.91
CA PRO A 424 15.40 0.41 21.51
C PRO A 424 14.32 0.57 22.60
N SER A 425 14.19 1.77 23.18
CA SER A 425 13.17 2.09 24.17
C SER A 425 11.87 2.64 23.58
N SER A 426 11.83 2.95 22.28
CA SER A 426 10.66 3.53 21.62
C SER A 426 9.49 2.57 21.53
N GLN A 427 8.27 3.12 21.52
CA GLN A 427 7.05 2.32 21.43
C GLN A 427 6.97 1.53 20.11
N LEU A 428 7.42 2.11 19.00
CA LEU A 428 7.47 1.39 17.72
C LEU A 428 8.48 0.23 17.75
N PHE A 429 9.65 0.41 18.38
CA PHE A 429 10.63 -0.68 18.49
C PHE A 429 10.05 -1.84 19.33
N LEU A 430 9.44 -1.53 20.46
CA LEU A 430 8.81 -2.54 21.33
C LEU A 430 7.62 -3.22 20.65
N LEU A 431 6.83 -2.49 19.85
CA LEU A 431 5.77 -3.08 19.03
C LEU A 431 6.31 -4.15 18.07
N LEU A 432 7.32 -3.79 17.28
CA LEU A 432 7.87 -4.68 16.26
C LEU A 432 8.61 -5.88 16.84
N THR A 433 9.33 -5.67 17.94
CA THR A 433 10.23 -6.69 18.52
C THR A 433 9.59 -7.52 19.63
N LYS A 434 8.81 -6.91 20.53
CA LYS A 434 8.21 -7.61 21.68
C LYS A 434 6.80 -8.09 21.40
N ASP A 435 5.93 -7.25 20.82
CA ASP A 435 4.53 -7.61 20.69
C ASP A 435 4.31 -8.45 19.43
N LEU A 436 4.77 -7.95 18.27
CA LEU A 436 4.63 -8.64 16.99
C LEU A 436 5.66 -9.75 16.80
N GLU A 437 6.67 -9.84 17.67
CA GLU A 437 7.65 -10.92 17.67
C GLU A 437 8.23 -11.19 16.25
N LEU A 438 8.45 -10.15 15.42
CA LEU A 438 8.64 -10.30 13.96
C LEU A 438 9.92 -11.05 13.54
N GLY A 439 10.59 -11.78 14.43
CA GLY A 439 11.94 -12.30 14.22
C GLY A 439 12.95 -11.18 13.99
N LEU A 440 12.52 -9.92 14.19
CA LEU A 440 13.32 -8.72 14.24
C LEU A 440 13.91 -8.52 15.63
N ASN A 441 13.66 -9.48 16.54
CA ASN A 441 14.45 -9.69 17.73
C ASN A 441 15.82 -10.22 17.27
N PRO A 442 16.88 -9.41 17.37
CA PRO A 442 18.22 -9.94 17.14
C PRO A 442 18.69 -10.89 18.25
N ILE A 443 17.93 -10.95 19.35
CA ILE A 443 18.12 -11.87 20.45
C ILE A 443 16.78 -12.59 20.64
N SER A 444 16.78 -13.90 20.39
CA SER A 444 15.94 -14.89 21.07
C SER A 444 14.45 -14.56 21.26
N ASN A 445 13.57 -15.21 20.50
CA ASN A 445 12.27 -15.60 21.06
C ASN A 445 12.45 -16.85 21.93
N SER A 446 12.87 -16.64 23.17
CA SER A 446 12.40 -17.41 24.34
C SER A 446 10.86 -17.38 24.30
N ASN A 447 10.13 -18.37 23.79
CA ASN A 447 10.00 -19.74 24.27
C ASN A 447 9.91 -20.80 23.15
N SER A 448 10.36 -20.49 21.94
CA SER A 448 10.71 -21.54 20.99
C SER A 448 12.22 -21.65 21.06
N LYS A 449 12.75 -22.71 21.72
CA LYS A 449 14.14 -23.14 21.51
C LYS A 449 14.47 -22.87 20.05
N SER A 450 15.40 -21.95 19.77
CA SER A 450 15.90 -21.75 18.40
C SER A 450 16.15 -23.14 17.87
N LYS A 451 15.46 -23.58 16.81
CA LYS A 451 15.61 -24.97 16.33
C LYS A 451 17.10 -25.20 16.21
N PRO A 452 17.67 -26.12 17.00
CA PRO A 452 19.10 -26.28 17.03
C PRO A 452 19.53 -26.58 15.60
N PHE A 453 20.61 -25.96 15.14
CA PHE A 453 21.13 -26.25 13.80
C PHE A 453 22.34 -27.13 13.93
N SER A 454 22.40 -28.16 13.08
CA SER A 454 23.56 -29.03 13.00
C SER A 454 24.58 -28.47 12.01
N VAL A 455 25.84 -28.47 12.42
CA VAL A 455 27.00 -28.31 11.55
C VAL A 455 27.53 -29.71 11.31
N ILE A 456 27.26 -30.25 10.11
CA ILE A 456 27.74 -31.56 9.68
C ILE A 456 29.12 -31.35 9.04
N LEU A 457 30.13 -32.06 9.54
CA LEU A 457 31.52 -31.90 9.07
C LEU A 457 31.74 -32.41 7.63
N GLU A 458 30.86 -33.28 7.13
CA GLU A 458 31.06 -33.97 5.85
C GLU A 458 30.17 -33.48 4.69
N ASP A 459 29.05 -32.78 4.94
CA ASP A 459 27.98 -32.63 3.92
C ASP A 459 27.64 -31.18 3.48
N SER A 460 28.39 -30.16 3.87
CA SER A 460 28.15 -28.79 3.36
C SER A 460 28.84 -28.55 2.01
N PHE A 461 28.41 -29.20 0.94
CA PHE A 461 28.86 -28.90 -0.42
C PHE A 461 28.03 -27.77 -1.04
N LYS A 462 28.45 -26.51 -0.82
CA LYS A 462 28.17 -25.42 -1.76
C LYS A 462 29.50 -25.02 -2.41
N PRO A 463 29.64 -25.10 -3.75
CA PRO A 463 30.88 -24.68 -4.41
C PRO A 463 31.21 -23.23 -4.03
N GLY A 464 32.40 -23.00 -3.47
CA GLY A 464 32.90 -21.67 -3.09
C GLY A 464 32.73 -21.26 -1.63
N LEU A 465 32.09 -22.07 -0.78
CA LEU A 465 32.05 -21.86 0.68
C LEU A 465 32.85 -22.99 1.33
N GLY A 466 33.90 -22.66 2.09
CA GLY A 466 34.73 -23.64 2.79
C GLY A 466 33.92 -24.66 3.61
N LYS A 467 34.51 -25.82 3.92
CA LYS A 467 33.82 -26.88 4.69
C LYS A 467 34.20 -26.81 6.17
N PRO A 468 33.26 -26.99 7.11
CA PRO A 468 33.61 -27.22 8.51
C PRO A 468 34.53 -28.43 8.67
N PHE A 469 35.50 -28.36 9.59
CA PHE A 469 36.39 -29.48 9.86
C PHE A 469 36.95 -29.44 11.29
N LEU A 470 37.53 -30.55 11.75
CA LEU A 470 38.24 -30.62 13.03
C LEU A 470 39.73 -30.30 12.84
N LYS A 471 40.24 -29.32 13.57
CA LYS A 471 41.66 -28.99 13.67
C LYS A 471 42.09 -29.11 15.12
N GLU A 472 42.93 -30.10 15.43
CA GLU A 472 43.43 -30.34 16.80
C GLU A 472 42.29 -30.48 17.84
N GLY A 473 41.17 -31.11 17.45
CA GLY A 473 40.00 -31.28 18.32
C GLY A 473 39.07 -30.07 18.40
N VAL A 474 39.38 -28.97 17.71
CA VAL A 474 38.51 -27.77 17.62
C VAL A 474 37.77 -27.76 16.29
N THR A 475 36.45 -27.54 16.33
CA THR A 475 35.64 -27.37 15.13
C THR A 475 35.91 -25.99 14.51
N MET A 476 36.51 -26.00 13.32
CA MET A 476 36.73 -24.82 12.51
C MET A 476 35.60 -24.68 11.49
N VAL A 477 35.06 -23.48 11.37
CA VAL A 477 33.99 -23.15 10.40
C VAL A 477 34.36 -21.92 9.58
N PRO A 478 33.89 -21.80 8.33
CA PRO A 478 34.00 -20.56 7.59
C PRO A 478 33.24 -19.45 8.32
N LEU A 479 33.87 -18.29 8.47
CA LEU A 479 33.28 -17.14 9.15
C LEU A 479 31.97 -16.70 8.47
N SER A 480 31.91 -16.72 7.14
CA SER A 480 30.71 -16.41 6.35
C SER A 480 29.54 -17.35 6.65
N PHE A 481 29.81 -18.63 6.91
CA PHE A 481 28.80 -19.62 7.24
C PHE A 481 28.18 -19.35 8.61
N ILE A 482 29.02 -19.14 9.63
CA ILE A 482 28.53 -18.96 11.00
C ILE A 482 27.91 -17.58 11.21
N SER A 483 28.51 -16.51 10.68
CA SER A 483 27.96 -15.16 10.77
C SER A 483 26.58 -15.02 10.12
N SER A 484 26.37 -15.63 8.95
CA SER A 484 25.07 -15.64 8.28
C SER A 484 23.97 -16.33 9.10
N ARG A 485 24.32 -17.37 9.86
CA ARG A 485 23.37 -18.08 10.74
C ARG A 485 23.10 -17.35 12.04
N LEU A 486 24.07 -16.57 12.51
CA LEU A 486 23.97 -15.74 13.71
C LEU A 486 23.43 -14.32 13.41
N GLY A 487 23.15 -13.97 12.15
CA GLY A 487 22.69 -12.63 11.77
C GLY A 487 23.74 -11.53 11.96
N ALA A 488 25.03 -11.89 11.99
CA ALA A 488 26.13 -10.96 12.19
C ALA A 488 26.69 -10.42 10.87
N ASN A 489 27.13 -9.15 10.87
CA ASN A 489 27.84 -8.56 9.74
C ASN A 489 29.32 -8.90 9.81
N VAL A 490 29.94 -9.13 8.65
CA VAL A 490 31.38 -9.40 8.55
C VAL A 490 32.00 -8.43 7.57
N SER A 491 33.06 -7.75 8.02
CA SER A 491 33.95 -6.96 7.19
C SER A 491 35.34 -7.60 7.24
N LEU A 492 35.91 -7.86 6.08
CA LEU A 492 37.28 -8.35 5.92
C LEU A 492 38.11 -7.23 5.32
N ASP A 493 39.36 -7.08 5.75
CA ASP A 493 40.31 -6.22 5.06
C ASP A 493 40.73 -6.83 3.72
N ASP A 494 41.29 -6.01 2.81
CA ASP A 494 41.65 -6.43 1.45
C ASP A 494 42.61 -7.63 1.40
N LYS A 495 43.36 -7.85 2.48
CA LYS A 495 44.35 -8.94 2.61
C LYS A 495 43.83 -10.14 3.41
N MET A 496 42.60 -10.09 3.92
CA MET A 496 42.01 -11.08 4.83
C MET A 496 42.84 -11.36 6.09
N ASN A 497 43.68 -10.41 6.51
CA ASN A 497 44.43 -10.51 7.76
C ASN A 497 43.58 -10.15 8.97
N LEU A 498 42.51 -9.38 8.77
CA LEU A 498 41.65 -8.87 9.84
C LEU A 498 40.19 -9.04 9.45
N ALA A 499 39.43 -9.72 10.32
CA ALA A 499 37.99 -9.87 10.22
C ALA A 499 37.31 -9.13 11.37
N THR A 500 36.44 -8.19 11.03
CA THR A 500 35.56 -7.51 12.00
C THR A 500 34.17 -8.08 11.87
N ILE A 501 33.68 -8.66 12.96
CA ILE A 501 32.32 -9.16 13.10
C ILE A 501 31.55 -8.16 13.97
N THR A 502 30.41 -7.70 13.49
CA THR A 502 29.55 -6.78 14.24
C THR A 502 28.17 -7.38 14.39
N GLU A 503 27.71 -7.50 15.62
CA GLU A 503 26.32 -7.83 15.95
C GLU A 503 25.48 -6.55 15.81
N PRO A 504 24.58 -6.46 14.82
CA PRO A 504 23.85 -5.21 14.52
C PRO A 504 23.00 -4.67 15.67
N ALA A 505 22.71 -5.51 16.66
CA ALA A 505 21.70 -5.30 17.67
C ALA A 505 22.21 -4.78 19.01
N THR A 506 23.27 -5.42 19.49
CA THR A 506 23.95 -5.06 20.73
C THR A 506 25.10 -4.09 20.44
N SER A 507 25.44 -3.89 19.16
CA SER A 507 26.68 -3.26 18.71
C SER A 507 27.94 -4.01 19.17
N LYS A 508 27.81 -5.28 19.57
CA LYS A 508 28.95 -6.12 19.94
C LYS A 508 29.90 -6.25 18.76
N THR A 509 31.18 -6.03 19.01
CA THR A 509 32.22 -6.07 17.98
C THR A 509 33.27 -7.10 18.35
N ILE A 510 33.55 -8.02 17.43
CA ILE A 510 34.59 -9.04 17.56
C ILE A 510 35.59 -8.82 16.42
N VAL A 511 36.84 -8.52 16.76
CA VAL A 511 37.94 -8.38 15.81
C VAL A 511 38.84 -9.61 15.91
N LEU A 512 39.04 -10.27 14.79
CA LEU A 512 39.86 -11.46 14.65
C LEU A 512 41.02 -11.17 13.71
N THR A 513 42.22 -11.55 14.13
CA THR A 513 43.43 -11.47 13.30
C THR A 513 43.79 -12.86 12.82
N ALA A 514 44.09 -13.00 11.52
CA ALA A 514 44.57 -14.25 10.95
C ALA A 514 45.86 -14.70 11.66
N ASP A 515 45.98 -16.00 11.86
CA ASP A 515 47.06 -16.69 12.58
C ASP A 515 47.22 -16.29 14.06
N SER A 516 46.25 -15.60 14.64
CA SER A 516 46.20 -15.24 16.06
C SER A 516 45.24 -16.14 16.85
N ARG A 517 45.66 -16.52 18.06
CA ARG A 517 44.79 -17.14 19.10
C ARG A 517 44.12 -16.10 20.00
N THR A 518 44.25 -14.82 19.70
CA THR A 518 43.65 -13.73 20.45
C THR A 518 42.67 -12.98 19.56
N ALA A 519 41.46 -12.74 20.08
CA ALA A 519 40.43 -11.91 19.51
C ALA A 519 40.21 -10.67 20.40
N VAL A 520 39.75 -9.56 19.83
CA VAL A 520 39.31 -8.40 20.59
C VAL A 520 37.79 -8.35 20.58
N VAL A 521 37.14 -8.51 21.72
CA VAL A 521 35.68 -8.48 21.88
C VAL A 521 35.30 -7.26 22.70
N ASP A 522 34.54 -6.34 22.11
CA ASP A 522 34.11 -5.08 22.73
C ASP A 522 35.28 -4.26 23.33
N GLY A 523 36.48 -4.39 22.74
CA GLY A 523 37.71 -3.72 23.19
C GLY A 523 38.58 -4.55 24.14
N GLU A 524 38.13 -5.72 24.60
CA GLU A 524 38.87 -6.61 25.49
C GLU A 524 39.53 -7.79 24.75
N GLU A 525 40.76 -8.14 25.11
CA GLU A 525 41.45 -9.28 24.52
C GLU A 525 40.99 -10.61 25.14
N LEU A 526 40.47 -11.51 24.31
CA LEU A 526 40.04 -12.86 24.69
C LEU A 526 40.82 -13.92 23.92
N LYS A 527 41.16 -15.01 24.62
CA LYS A 527 41.89 -16.14 24.05
C LYS A 527 40.93 -17.14 23.41
N MET A 528 41.32 -17.65 22.24
CA MET A 528 40.65 -18.69 21.50
C MET A 528 41.40 -20.03 21.62
N ASP A 529 40.65 -21.14 21.57
CA ASP A 529 41.21 -22.49 21.64
C ASP A 529 42.06 -22.85 20.42
N GLN A 530 41.72 -22.26 19.26
CA GLN A 530 42.48 -22.40 18.03
C GLN A 530 42.61 -21.04 17.34
N ALA A 531 43.71 -20.85 16.59
CA ALA A 531 43.91 -19.61 15.84
C ALA A 531 42.89 -19.52 14.70
N ALA A 532 42.37 -18.32 14.46
CA ALA A 532 41.70 -18.03 13.20
C ALA A 532 42.73 -18.07 12.06
N PHE A 533 42.36 -18.51 10.86
CA PHE A 533 43.29 -18.57 9.72
C PHE A 533 42.54 -18.47 8.39
N VAL A 534 43.26 -18.14 7.32
CA VAL A 534 42.71 -18.12 5.96
C VAL A 534 43.15 -19.39 5.23
N ASP A 535 42.19 -20.12 4.65
CA ASP A 535 42.47 -21.24 3.77
C ASP A 535 41.50 -21.23 2.59
N SER A 536 42.00 -21.49 1.38
CA SER A 536 41.20 -21.61 0.16
C SER A 536 40.20 -20.44 -0.02
N ALA A 537 40.68 -19.21 0.19
CA ALA A 537 39.91 -17.96 0.15
C ALA A 537 38.74 -17.85 1.16
N SER A 538 38.77 -18.64 2.23
CA SER A 538 37.82 -18.59 3.34
C SER A 538 38.54 -18.28 4.65
N PHE A 539 37.99 -17.36 5.43
CA PHE A 539 38.46 -17.05 6.78
C PHE A 539 37.81 -18.04 7.76
N TYR A 540 38.60 -18.88 8.41
CA TYR A 540 38.14 -19.91 9.35
C TYR A 540 38.29 -19.48 10.79
N VAL A 541 37.29 -19.82 11.60
CA VAL A 541 37.19 -19.42 13.01
C VAL A 541 36.77 -20.60 13.89
N PRO A 542 37.17 -20.63 15.17
CA PRO A 542 36.69 -21.63 16.12
C PRO A 542 35.19 -21.44 16.38
N LEU A 543 34.39 -22.46 16.06
CA LEU A 543 32.93 -22.39 16.15
C LEU A 543 32.45 -22.01 17.55
N THR A 544 32.95 -22.71 18.57
CA THR A 544 32.56 -22.52 19.97
C THR A 544 32.86 -21.11 20.46
N PHE A 545 34.03 -20.55 20.10
CA PHE A 545 34.39 -19.19 20.49
C PHE A 545 33.37 -18.19 19.95
N ILE A 546 33.07 -18.26 18.65
CA ILE A 546 32.10 -17.36 18.01
C ILE A 546 30.74 -17.54 18.64
N VAL A 547 30.19 -18.76 18.69
CA VAL A 547 28.85 -19.03 19.23
C VAL A 547 28.70 -18.50 20.66
N ASN A 548 29.71 -18.69 21.52
CA ASN A 548 29.67 -18.20 22.90
C ASN A 548 29.62 -16.68 22.98
N GLN A 549 30.29 -15.94 22.08
CA GLN A 549 30.21 -14.47 22.07
C GLN A 549 28.81 -13.95 21.75
N PHE A 550 28.01 -14.76 21.05
CA PHE A 550 26.61 -14.49 20.72
C PHE A 550 25.62 -15.16 21.70
N GLY A 551 26.10 -15.65 22.85
CA GLY A 551 25.25 -16.24 23.89
C GLY A 551 24.69 -17.63 23.53
N GLY A 552 25.26 -18.32 22.54
CA GLY A 552 24.88 -19.68 22.22
C GLY A 552 25.69 -20.74 22.98
N ASN A 553 25.24 -21.99 22.85
CA ASN A 553 25.93 -23.19 23.32
C ASN A 553 26.21 -24.15 22.16
N VAL A 554 27.26 -24.94 22.30
CA VAL A 554 27.73 -25.90 21.29
C VAL A 554 27.82 -27.29 21.92
N GLU A 555 27.13 -28.27 21.33
CA GLU A 555 27.13 -29.66 21.77
C GLU A 555 27.61 -30.58 20.64
N TRP A 556 28.46 -31.55 20.97
CA TRP A 556 28.94 -32.55 20.01
C TRP A 556 28.01 -33.77 20.02
N ASP A 557 27.59 -34.21 18.84
CA ASP A 557 26.88 -35.47 18.63
C ASP A 557 27.80 -36.47 17.92
N GLU A 558 28.26 -37.46 18.70
CA GLU A 558 29.16 -38.51 18.26
C GLU A 558 28.51 -39.45 17.24
N ALA A 559 27.20 -39.72 17.37
CA ALA A 559 26.51 -40.65 16.49
C ALA A 559 26.39 -40.13 15.06
N THR A 560 26.26 -38.81 14.91
CA THR A 560 26.08 -38.14 13.62
C THR A 560 27.32 -37.37 13.14
N HIS A 561 28.42 -37.38 13.91
CA HIS A 561 29.62 -36.58 13.67
C HIS A 561 29.27 -35.11 13.36
N SER A 562 28.33 -34.58 14.14
CA SER A 562 27.80 -33.24 13.94
C SER A 562 27.87 -32.40 15.21
N VAL A 563 27.91 -31.09 15.02
CA VAL A 563 27.87 -30.13 16.12
C VAL A 563 26.50 -29.48 16.15
N TRP A 564 25.81 -29.56 17.28
CA TRP A 564 24.54 -28.86 17.52
C TRP A 564 24.80 -27.50 18.16
N VAL A 565 24.28 -26.47 17.53
CA VAL A 565 24.30 -25.11 18.07
C VAL A 565 22.91 -24.74 18.57
N THR A 566 22.85 -24.27 19.81
CA THR A 566 21.62 -23.77 20.45
C THR A 566 21.84 -22.35 20.91
N MET A 567 20.97 -21.40 20.54
CA MET A 567 21.02 -20.03 21.04
C MET A 567 20.17 -19.91 22.31
N GLN A 568 20.63 -19.13 23.30
CA GLN A 568 19.90 -18.89 24.55
C GLN A 568 18.82 -17.82 24.42
#